data_AF-A0A1Y5F7Y0-F1
#
_entry.id   AF-A0A1Y5F7Y0-F1
#
_cell.length_a   1.000
_cell.length_b   1.000
_cell.length_c   1.000
_cell.angle_alpha   90.00
_cell.angle_beta   90.00
_cell.angle_gamma   90.00
#
_symmetry.space_group_name_H-M   'P 1'
#
loop_
_entity.id
_entity.type
_entity.pdbx_description
1 polymer ?
#
loop_
_entity_poly.entity_id
_entity_poly.type
_entity_poly.pdbx_seq_one_letter_code
_entity_poly.pdbx_strand_id
1 'polypeptide(L)'
;MDFLIYASIACISALVTHEFSKKRNIGAVRASAIYTLVTTAILYSIHSSSPLAGLANYEGLIFGGAFVGTVCATKYNRIMITIGGLILALIFFFIRPHTYGYGGAIGTSAFVSCMSIYLLRALLLKSKPIILRNRI
;
A
#
# COMPACT_ATOMS: atom_id res chain seq x y z
N MET A 1 8.42 17.34 7.31
CA MET A 1 7.02 17.47 6.87
C MET A 1 6.69 16.43 5.80
N ASP A 2 7.59 16.16 4.85
CA ASP A 2 7.30 15.30 3.69
C ASP A 2 7.01 13.83 4.03
N PHE A 3 7.70 13.25 5.01
CA PHE A 3 7.47 11.84 5.39
C PHE A 3 6.05 11.59 5.90
N LEU A 4 5.49 12.50 6.70
CA LEU A 4 4.11 12.39 7.20
C LEU A 4 3.10 12.39 6.05
N ILE A 5 3.33 13.23 5.04
CA ILE A 5 2.50 13.25 3.82
C ILE A 5 2.61 11.91 3.10
N TYR A 6 3.83 11.39 2.91
CA TYR A 6 4.05 10.11 2.23
C TYR A 6 3.37 8.95 2.96
N ALA A 7 3.54 8.91 4.28
CA ALA A 7 2.90 7.92 5.15
C ALA A 7 1.38 7.99 5.08
N SER A 8 0.80 9.20 5.11
CA SER A 8 -0.65 9.39 5.02
C SER A 8 -1.20 8.89 3.68
N ILE A 9 -0.57 9.27 2.56
CA ILE A 9 -0.99 8.85 1.22
C ILE A 9 -0.92 7.33 1.08
N ALA A 10 0.19 6.71 1.51
CA ALA A 10 0.37 5.26 1.44
C ALA A 10 -0.66 4.51 2.28
N CYS A 11 -0.91 4.96 3.52
CA CYS A 11 -1.87 4.33 4.43
C CYS A 11 -3.31 4.48 3.91
N ILE A 12 -3.71 5.68 3.48
CA ILE A 12 -5.05 5.92 2.92
C ILE A 12 -5.25 5.07 1.68
N SER A 13 -4.27 5.04 0.77
CA SER A 13 -4.34 4.24 -0.46
C SER A 13 -4.46 2.75 -0.18
N ALA A 14 -3.70 2.23 0.79
CA ALA A 14 -3.80 0.84 1.21
C ALA A 14 -5.17 0.51 1.83
N LEU A 15 -5.69 1.37 2.71
CA LEU A 15 -6.97 1.14 3.37
C LEU A 15 -8.16 1.22 2.39
N VAL A 16 -8.20 2.26 1.54
CA VAL A 16 -9.29 2.45 0.59
C VAL A 16 -9.33 1.28 -0.40
N THR A 17 -8.19 0.90 -0.95
CA THR A 17 -8.13 -0.19 -1.93
C THR A 17 -8.43 -1.54 -1.28
N HIS A 18 -8.01 -1.75 -0.03
CA HIS A 18 -8.39 -2.94 0.75
C HIS A 18 -9.91 -3.07 0.91
N GLU A 19 -10.60 -2.00 1.32
CA GLU A 19 -12.06 -2.04 1.50
C GLU A 19 -12.79 -2.19 0.15
N PHE A 20 -12.31 -1.54 -0.91
CA PHE A 20 -12.85 -1.69 -2.26
C PHE A 20 -12.67 -3.11 -2.82
N SER A 21 -11.52 -3.74 -2.57
CA SER A 21 -11.20 -5.08 -3.06
C SER A 21 -12.06 -6.18 -2.43
N LYS A 22 -12.71 -5.93 -1.29
CA LYS A 22 -13.64 -6.88 -0.65
C LYS A 22 -15.00 -6.96 -1.33
N LYS A 23 -15.35 -5.99 -2.19
CA LYS A 23 -16.63 -5.99 -2.90
C LYS A 23 -16.64 -7.09 -3.96
N ARG A 24 -17.71 -7.92 -3.95
CA ARG A 24 -17.84 -9.21 -4.67
C ARG A 24 -17.56 -9.14 -6.19
N ASN A 25 -17.67 -7.96 -6.82
CA ASN A 25 -17.55 -7.80 -8.28
C ASN A 25 -16.30 -7.03 -8.75
N ILE A 26 -15.50 -6.49 -7.83
CA ILE A 26 -14.40 -5.58 -8.18
C ILE A 26 -13.07 -6.34 -8.24
N GLY A 27 -12.84 -7.33 -7.37
CA GLY A 27 -11.59 -8.10 -7.35
C GLY A 27 -10.35 -7.21 -7.08
N ALA A 28 -9.20 -7.84 -6.87
CA ALA A 28 -7.97 -7.12 -6.52
C ALA A 28 -7.50 -6.18 -7.64
N VAL A 29 -7.39 -6.70 -8.87
CA VAL A 29 -6.81 -5.95 -10.00
C VAL A 29 -7.66 -4.74 -10.38
N ARG A 30 -9.00 -4.89 -10.47
CA ARG A 30 -9.86 -3.75 -10.84
C ARG A 30 -9.97 -2.73 -9.70
N ALA A 31 -9.92 -3.17 -8.44
CA ALA A 31 -9.91 -2.23 -7.31
C ALA A 31 -8.70 -1.31 -7.36
N SER A 32 -7.49 -1.86 -7.55
CA SER A 32 -6.26 -1.06 -7.68
C SER A 32 -6.29 -0.17 -8.93
N ALA A 33 -6.75 -0.68 -10.08
CA ALA A 33 -6.81 0.09 -11.31
C ALA A 33 -7.78 1.28 -11.22
N ILE A 34 -9.01 1.05 -10.73
CA ILE A 34 -10.02 2.10 -10.58
C ILE A 34 -9.54 3.15 -9.58
N TYR A 35 -9.05 2.72 -8.41
CA TYR A 35 -8.59 3.64 -7.38
C TYR A 35 -7.43 4.51 -7.91
N THR A 36 -6.38 3.89 -8.45
CA THR A 36 -5.23 4.62 -8.98
C THR A 36 -5.65 5.59 -10.08
N LEU A 37 -6.44 5.14 -11.05
CA LEU A 37 -6.89 5.96 -12.18
C LEU A 37 -7.67 7.19 -11.71
N VAL A 38 -8.60 7.02 -10.78
CA VAL A 38 -9.38 8.13 -10.23
C VAL A 38 -8.49 9.11 -9.47
N THR A 39 -7.61 8.61 -8.59
CA THR A 39 -6.74 9.48 -7.79
C THR A 39 -5.69 10.21 -8.62
N THR A 40 -5.14 9.56 -9.66
CA THR A 40 -4.19 10.16 -10.59
C THR A 40 -4.87 11.23 -11.45
N ALA A 41 -6.10 10.99 -11.92
CA ALA A 41 -6.86 12.00 -12.65
C ALA A 41 -7.14 13.26 -11.79
N ILE A 42 -7.47 13.07 -10.52
CA ILE A 42 -7.66 14.18 -9.56
C ILE A 42 -6.34 14.94 -9.36
N LEU A 43 -5.24 14.22 -9.10
CA LEU A 43 -3.92 14.82 -8.91
C LEU A 43 -3.44 15.59 -10.14
N TYR A 44 -3.66 15.07 -11.34
CA TYR A 44 -3.33 15.74 -12.59
C TYR A 44 -4.13 17.04 -12.77
N SER A 45 -5.43 17.00 -12.44
CA SER A 45 -6.30 18.19 -12.51
C SER A 45 -5.84 19.30 -11.54
N ILE A 46 -5.39 18.92 -10.35
CA ILE A 46 -4.82 19.84 -9.36
C ILE A 46 -3.47 20.38 -9.84
N HIS A 47 -2.60 19.52 -10.38
CA HIS A 47 -1.29 19.93 -10.91
C HIS A 47 -1.42 20.94 -12.05
N SER A 48 -2.43 20.77 -12.92
CA SER A 48 -2.73 21.72 -13.99
C SER A 48 -3.16 23.11 -13.46
N SER A 49 -3.70 23.18 -12.25
CA SER A 49 -4.16 24.44 -11.64
C SER A 49 -3.08 25.09 -10.76
N SER A 50 -2.26 24.27 -10.10
CA SER A 50 -1.11 24.70 -9.30
C SER A 50 0.00 23.65 -9.42
N PRO A 51 1.22 24.02 -9.87
CA PRO A 51 2.28 23.05 -10.07
C PRO A 51 2.67 22.38 -8.74
N LEU A 52 2.27 21.12 -8.61
CA LEU A 52 2.52 20.31 -7.43
C LEU A 52 3.92 19.68 -7.55
N ALA A 53 4.88 20.15 -6.75
CA ALA A 53 6.21 19.57 -6.69
C ALA A 53 6.10 18.11 -6.18
N GLY A 54 6.73 17.17 -6.90
CA GLY A 54 6.74 15.76 -6.50
C GLY A 54 5.51 14.94 -6.89
N LEU A 55 4.70 15.38 -7.86
CA LEU A 55 3.54 14.65 -8.40
C LEU A 55 3.80 13.15 -8.61
N ALA A 56 4.91 12.82 -9.27
CA ALA A 56 5.26 11.43 -9.58
C ALA A 56 5.59 10.59 -8.33
N ASN A 57 6.03 11.21 -7.23
CA ASN A 57 6.23 10.50 -5.96
C ASN A 57 4.87 10.16 -5.32
N TYR A 58 3.91 11.09 -5.37
CA TYR A 58 2.56 10.88 -4.85
C TYR A 58 1.83 9.80 -5.64
N GLU A 59 1.90 9.84 -6.97
CA GLU A 59 1.35 8.80 -7.84
C GLU A 59 1.99 7.42 -7.55
N GLY A 60 3.31 7.39 -7.34
CA GLY A 60 4.01 6.16 -6.98
C GLY A 60 3.55 5.58 -5.65
N LEU A 61 3.32 6.41 -4.63
CA LEU A 61 2.81 5.99 -3.32
C LEU A 61 1.36 5.53 -3.39
N ILE A 62 0.54 6.16 -4.21
CA ILE A 62 -0.85 5.76 -4.45
C ILE A 62 -0.87 4.37 -5.08
N PHE A 63 -0.08 4.17 -6.14
CA PHE A 63 -0.01 2.89 -6.83
C PHE A 63 0.54 1.78 -5.92
N GLY A 64 1.66 2.06 -5.22
CA GLY A 64 2.24 1.12 -4.26
C GLY A 64 1.31 0.80 -3.10
N GLY A 65 0.63 1.82 -2.56
CA GLY A 65 -0.33 1.66 -1.46
C GLY A 65 -1.54 0.83 -1.89
N ALA A 66 -2.06 1.07 -3.10
CA ALA A 66 -3.13 0.28 -3.68
C ALA A 66 -2.74 -1.20 -3.82
N PHE A 67 -1.48 -1.48 -4.17
CA PHE A 67 -0.96 -2.85 -4.24
C PHE A 67 -0.89 -3.52 -2.86
N VAL A 68 -0.37 -2.81 -1.85
CA VAL A 68 -0.33 -3.30 -0.45
C VAL A 68 -1.74 -3.60 0.05
N GLY A 69 -2.70 -2.73 -0.25
CA GLY A 69 -4.10 -2.89 0.14
C GLY A 69 -4.77 -4.13 -0.45
N THR A 70 -4.49 -4.46 -1.72
CA THR A 70 -5.13 -5.59 -2.42
C THR A 70 -4.49 -6.93 -2.09
N VAL A 71 -3.16 -7.00 -1.97
CA VAL A 71 -2.46 -8.23 -1.53
C VAL A 71 -2.96 -8.68 -0.15
N CYS A 72 -3.38 -7.72 0.68
CA CYS A 72 -3.85 -7.99 2.04
C CYS A 72 -5.39 -8.15 2.17
N ALA A 73 -6.17 -7.99 1.08
CA ALA A 73 -7.65 -7.85 1.08
C ALA A 73 -8.44 -8.94 1.83
N THR A 74 -7.99 -10.19 1.79
CA THR A 74 -8.81 -11.33 2.26
C THR A 74 -8.38 -11.90 3.61
N LYS A 75 -7.19 -11.56 4.12
CA LYS A 75 -6.58 -12.27 5.27
C LYS A 75 -6.05 -11.38 6.40
N TYR A 76 -6.05 -10.06 6.22
CA TYR A 76 -5.42 -9.12 7.15
C TYR A 76 -6.42 -8.12 7.73
N ASN A 77 -6.19 -7.71 8.98
CA ASN A 77 -6.99 -6.68 9.63
C ASN A 77 -6.53 -5.27 9.17
N ARG A 78 -7.35 -4.25 9.43
CA ARG A 78 -7.03 -2.86 9.07
C ARG A 78 -5.68 -2.39 9.64
N ILE A 79 -5.34 -2.82 10.86
CA ILE A 79 -4.08 -2.47 11.53
C ILE A 79 -2.86 -2.97 10.74
N MET A 80 -2.84 -4.24 10.32
CA MET A 80 -1.73 -4.81 9.54
C MET A 80 -1.55 -4.09 8.21
N ILE A 81 -2.64 -3.59 7.62
CA ILE A 81 -2.62 -2.88 6.34
C ILE A 81 -2.09 -1.47 6.51
N THR A 82 -2.50 -0.78 7.58
CA THR A 82 -1.91 0.51 7.95
C THR A 82 -0.42 0.37 8.21
N ILE A 83 0.01 -0.67 8.94
CA ILE A 83 1.44 -0.97 9.15
C ILE A 83 2.14 -1.21 7.80
N GLY A 84 1.49 -1.92 6.87
CA GLY A 84 1.98 -2.08 5.50
C GLY A 84 2.18 -0.78 4.74
N GLY A 85 1.20 0.12 4.83
CA GLY A 85 1.29 1.47 4.26
C GLY A 85 2.45 2.27 4.84
N LEU A 86 2.67 2.17 6.16
CA LEU A 86 3.80 2.81 6.84
C LEU A 86 5.14 2.25 6.37
N ILE A 87 5.28 0.92 6.27
CA ILE A 87 6.51 0.28 5.79
C ILE A 87 6.78 0.66 4.34
N LEU A 88 5.75 0.69 3.49
CA LEU A 88 5.86 1.15 2.12
C LEU A 88 6.40 2.58 2.06
N ALA A 89 5.79 3.51 2.80
CA ALA A 89 6.21 4.91 2.82
C ALA A 89 7.65 5.06 3.29
N LEU A 90 8.06 4.30 4.31
CA LEU A 90 9.43 4.28 4.82
C LEU A 90 10.42 3.83 3.76
N ILE A 91 10.18 2.67 3.15
CA ILE A 91 11.08 2.10 2.14
C ILE A 91 11.14 3.02 0.91
N PHE A 92 9.99 3.51 0.45
CA PHE A 92 9.91 4.39 -0.71
C PHE A 92 10.66 5.70 -0.45
N PHE A 93 10.49 6.32 0.72
CA PHE A 93 11.20 7.55 1.07
C PHE A 93 12.73 7.41 0.99
N PHE A 94 13.29 6.28 1.40
CA PHE A 94 14.73 6.03 1.33
C PHE A 94 15.24 5.56 -0.03
N ILE A 95 14.47 4.72 -0.73
CA ILE A 95 14.86 4.17 -2.03
C ILE A 95 14.81 5.24 -3.12
N ARG A 96 13.84 6.15 -3.08
CA ARG A 96 13.54 7.06 -4.19
C ARG A 96 14.72 7.95 -4.63
N PRO A 97 15.52 8.55 -3.74
CA PRO A 97 16.71 9.31 -4.13
C PRO A 97 17.79 8.46 -4.83
N HIS A 98 17.79 7.14 -4.63
CA HIS A 98 18.83 6.23 -5.10
C HIS A 98 18.46 5.50 -6.39
N THR A 99 17.26 5.74 -6.93
CA THR A 99 16.74 5.03 -8.10
C THR A 99 16.44 5.97 -9.25
N TYR A 100 16.99 5.67 -10.43
CA TYR A 100 16.71 6.42 -11.66
C TYR A 100 15.34 6.09 -12.28
N GLY A 101 14.72 4.96 -11.91
CA GLY A 101 13.43 4.51 -12.45
C GLY A 101 12.31 4.48 -11.40
N TYR A 102 11.15 5.06 -11.74
CA TYR A 102 9.97 5.07 -10.86
C TYR A 102 9.35 3.68 -10.69
N GLY A 103 9.12 2.96 -11.78
CA GLY A 103 8.42 1.66 -11.74
C GLY A 103 9.14 0.62 -10.87
N GLY A 104 10.47 0.52 -11.01
CA GLY A 104 11.29 -0.37 -10.19
C GLY A 104 11.24 -0.02 -8.70
N ALA A 105 11.37 1.27 -8.36
CA ALA A 105 11.33 1.72 -6.96
C ALA A 105 9.97 1.48 -6.29
N ILE A 106 8.87 1.72 -7.01
CA ILE A 106 7.51 1.48 -6.51
C ILE A 106 7.28 -0.03 -6.31
N GLY A 107 7.64 -0.85 -7.31
CA GLY A 107 7.44 -2.29 -7.26
C GLY A 107 8.23 -2.97 -6.13
N THR A 108 9.51 -2.62 -5.98
CA THR A 108 10.36 -3.20 -4.93
C THR A 108 9.89 -2.78 -3.53
N SER A 109 9.56 -1.51 -3.33
CA SER A 109 9.06 -1.03 -2.03
C SER A 109 7.72 -1.67 -1.64
N ALA A 110 6.80 -1.84 -2.59
CA ALA A 110 5.54 -2.54 -2.35
C ALA A 110 5.75 -4.03 -2.07
N PHE A 111 6.62 -4.71 -2.81
CA PHE A 111 6.94 -6.12 -2.59
C PHE A 111 7.57 -6.36 -1.20
N VAL A 112 8.58 -5.57 -0.84
CA VAL A 112 9.24 -5.68 0.47
C VAL A 112 8.24 -5.39 1.60
N SER A 113 7.40 -4.35 1.45
CA SER A 113 6.33 -4.06 2.41
C SER A 113 5.39 -5.26 2.62
N CYS A 114 4.89 -5.86 1.54
CA CYS A 114 4.02 -7.04 1.62
C CYS A 114 4.71 -8.23 2.31
N MET A 115 5.99 -8.46 2.00
CA MET A 115 6.77 -9.52 2.65
C MET A 115 7.00 -9.25 4.13
N SER A 116 7.26 -8.01 4.52
CA SER A 116 7.39 -7.63 5.93
C SER A 116 6.10 -7.89 6.72
N ILE A 117 4.94 -7.54 6.16
CA ILE A 117 3.63 -7.82 6.78
C ILE A 117 3.39 -9.33 6.89
N TYR A 118 3.70 -10.07 5.81
CA TYR A 118 3.57 -11.53 5.79
C TYR A 118 4.42 -12.18 6.89
N LEU A 119 5.69 -11.77 7.00
CA LEU A 119 6.62 -12.26 8.02
C LEU A 119 6.13 -11.90 9.42
N LEU A 120 5.71 -10.65 9.64
CA LEU A 120 5.16 -10.20 10.92
C LEU A 120 3.95 -11.06 11.34
N ARG A 121 3.03 -11.32 10.41
CA ARG A 121 1.88 -12.19 10.68
C ARG A 121 2.31 -13.62 10.99
N ALA A 122 3.28 -14.18 10.26
CA ALA A 122 3.79 -15.52 10.51
C ALA A 122 4.39 -15.64 11.93
N LEU A 123 5.15 -14.64 12.37
CA LEU A 123 5.73 -14.59 13.73
C LEU A 123 4.65 -14.47 14.83
N LEU A 124 3.64 -13.62 14.60
CA LEU A 124 2.51 -13.45 15.52
C LEU A 124 1.64 -14.71 15.63
N LEU A 125 1.43 -15.42 14.51
CA LEU A 125 0.67 -16.69 14.52
C LEU A 125 1.47 -17.85 15.12
N LYS A 126 2.79 -17.89 14.94
CA LYS A 126 3.67 -18.87 15.60
C LYS A 126 3.68 -18.71 17.13
N SER A 127 3.42 -17.51 17.63
CA SER A 127 3.29 -17.24 19.08
C SER A 127 1.93 -17.65 19.67
N LYS A 128 0.93 -18.04 18.86
CA LYS A 128 -0.29 -18.65 19.39
C LYS A 128 0.00 -20.11 19.74
N PRO A 129 -0.11 -20.53 21.02
CA PRO A 129 0.20 -21.90 21.40
C PRO A 129 -0.72 -22.87 20.65
N ILE A 130 -0.14 -24.00 20.24
CA ILE A 130 -0.68 -25.17 19.51
C ILE A 130 -1.94 -25.82 20.14
N ILE A 131 -2.50 -25.25 21.20
CA ILE A 131 -3.53 -25.85 22.07
C ILE A 131 -4.91 -26.00 21.39
N LEU A 132 -5.17 -25.37 20.24
CA LEU A 132 -6.46 -25.48 19.54
C LEU A 132 -6.51 -26.54 18.42
N ARG A 133 -5.45 -27.31 18.17
CA ARG A 133 -5.45 -28.35 17.12
C ARG A 133 -6.09 -29.69 17.54
N ASN A 134 -6.35 -29.89 18.85
CA ASN A 134 -6.89 -31.16 19.40
C ASN A 134 -8.35 -31.08 19.88
N ARG A 135 -9.16 -30.15 19.37
CA ARG A 135 -10.62 -30.11 19.64
C ARG A 135 -11.46 -29.97 18.37
N ILE A 136 -11.17 -30.78 17.36
CA ILE A 136 -12.11 -31.10 16.28
C ILE A 136 -12.17 -32.63 16.19
#